data_AF-A0A9W6WIV5-F1
#
_entry.id   AF-A0A9W6WIV5-F1
#
_cell.length_a   1.000
_cell.length_b   1.000
_cell.length_c   1.000
_cell.angle_alpha   90.00
_cell.angle_beta   90.00
_cell.angle_gamma   90.00
#
_symmetry.space_group_name_H-M   'P 1'
#
loop_
_entity.id
_entity.type
_entity.pdbx_description
1 polymer ?
#
loop_
_entity_poly.entity_id
_entity_poly.type
_entity_poly.pdbx_seq_one_letter_code
_entity_poly.pdbx_strand_id
1 'polypeptide(L)'
;MVPVPSPLGDVELALSLASRGGLPGAESLFGQQFNQSIATGNYQAAVKIAASSEPLRTPDTIAKLKSLPTPAGQPAPILQYLVYLLDRGSLNKFETLELVRPLVAQNRIETLEKYLKEDKLDYSEELGDLIKPANTPLALAVYYKSNVPAKVVQCLAEVGQFDKILPFCDQVNYHPNFTVLIQNLLRVNPDKAAEFATQLLSSQPDLNVQQVADIFLSQNYIQQGTAFLLDALKEDKPADGHLQTRLLEVNLLHAPQVADAILGNAMFSHYDKPTIAKLCEKAGLFQRALEF
;
A
#
# COMPACT_ATOMS: atom_id res chain seq x y z
N MET A 1 38.56 -55.02 -31.37
CA MET A 1 38.39 -55.08 -29.90
C MET A 1 39.18 -53.92 -29.34
N VAL A 2 38.60 -52.87 -28.75
CA VAL A 2 37.42 -52.77 -27.88
C VAL A 2 36.69 -51.44 -28.22
N PRO A 3 35.36 -51.37 -28.14
CA PRO A 3 34.56 -50.32 -28.77
C PRO A 3 34.60 -49.01 -28.00
N VAL A 4 34.46 -47.91 -28.73
CA VAL A 4 34.10 -46.59 -28.20
C VAL A 4 32.80 -46.73 -27.40
N PRO A 5 32.76 -46.43 -26.08
CA PRO A 5 31.51 -46.23 -25.41
C PRO A 5 31.08 -44.78 -25.66
N SER A 6 30.11 -44.64 -26.56
CA SER A 6 29.09 -43.61 -26.67
C SER A 6 29.14 -42.44 -25.67
N PRO A 7 29.16 -41.16 -26.11
CA PRO A 7 29.03 -39.99 -25.23
C PRO A 7 27.59 -39.72 -24.77
N LEU A 8 26.72 -40.74 -24.79
CA LEU A 8 25.26 -40.60 -24.63
C LEU A 8 24.74 -40.89 -23.21
N GLY A 9 25.59 -41.36 -22.30
CA GLY A 9 25.21 -41.68 -20.91
C GLY A 9 25.55 -40.62 -19.86
N ASP A 10 26.41 -39.67 -20.20
CA ASP A 10 26.99 -38.72 -19.23
C ASP A 10 26.23 -37.39 -19.12
N VAL A 11 25.11 -37.20 -19.84
CA VAL A 11 24.34 -35.95 -19.74
C VAL A 11 23.55 -35.91 -18.43
N GLU A 12 22.93 -37.01 -18.00
CA GLU A 12 22.19 -37.09 -16.72
C GLU A 12 23.11 -37.07 -15.51
N LEU A 13 24.24 -37.77 -15.57
CA LEU A 13 25.27 -37.76 -14.53
C LEU A 13 25.96 -36.39 -14.45
N ALA A 14 26.30 -35.75 -15.58
CA ALA A 14 26.79 -34.39 -15.59
C ALA A 14 25.74 -33.39 -15.07
N LEU A 15 24.45 -33.58 -15.35
CA LEU A 15 23.37 -32.73 -14.82
C LEU A 15 23.21 -32.86 -13.31
N SER A 16 23.20 -34.07 -12.77
CA SER A 16 23.07 -34.31 -11.32
C SER A 16 24.30 -33.81 -10.54
N LEU A 17 25.49 -33.91 -11.15
CA LEU A 17 26.72 -33.38 -10.60
C LEU A 17 26.80 -31.85 -10.73
N ALA A 18 26.37 -31.28 -11.85
CA ALA A 18 26.40 -29.83 -12.09
C ALA A 18 25.30 -29.05 -11.35
N SER A 19 24.11 -29.63 -11.16
CA SER A 19 23.06 -29.07 -10.30
C SER A 19 23.47 -29.02 -8.84
N ARG A 20 24.29 -29.98 -8.37
CA ARG A 20 24.90 -29.96 -7.03
C ARG A 20 26.15 -29.10 -6.93
N GLY A 21 26.87 -28.91 -8.03
CA GLY A 21 28.19 -28.28 -8.04
C GLY A 21 28.22 -26.81 -8.49
N GLY A 22 27.12 -26.25 -8.99
CA GLY A 22 27.07 -24.85 -9.44
C GLY A 22 28.13 -24.52 -10.50
N LEU A 23 28.44 -25.47 -11.40
CA LEU A 23 29.53 -25.33 -12.36
C LEU A 23 29.13 -24.42 -13.54
N PRO A 24 29.97 -23.43 -13.91
CA PRO A 24 29.72 -22.56 -15.05
C PRO A 24 29.70 -23.38 -16.35
N GLY A 25 28.61 -23.25 -17.13
CA GLY A 25 28.36 -24.00 -18.37
C GLY A 25 27.17 -24.99 -18.30
N ALA A 26 26.71 -25.36 -17.10
CA ALA A 26 25.54 -26.21 -16.92
C ALA A 26 24.23 -25.52 -17.34
N GLU A 27 24.17 -24.19 -17.20
CA GLU A 27 23.02 -23.34 -17.58
C GLU A 27 22.62 -23.51 -19.05
N SER A 28 23.63 -23.58 -19.94
CA SER A 28 23.40 -23.78 -21.37
C SER A 28 22.84 -25.17 -21.68
N LEU A 29 23.30 -26.20 -20.95
CA LEU A 29 22.82 -27.57 -21.10
C LEU A 29 21.37 -27.71 -20.62
N PHE A 30 21.01 -27.11 -19.48
CA PHE A 30 19.63 -27.07 -19.01
C PHE A 30 18.72 -26.34 -20.01
N GLY A 31 19.17 -25.21 -20.56
CA GLY A 31 18.44 -24.47 -21.59
C GLY A 31 18.23 -25.26 -22.88
N GLN A 32 19.23 -26.02 -23.33
CA GLN A 32 19.12 -26.91 -24.50
C GLN A 32 18.17 -28.08 -24.24
N GLN A 33 18.28 -28.75 -23.10
CA GLN A 33 17.38 -29.85 -22.73
C GLN A 33 15.94 -29.39 -22.56
N PHE A 34 15.74 -28.18 -22.03
CA PHE A 34 14.44 -27.55 -21.93
C PHE A 34 13.82 -27.30 -23.31
N ASN A 35 14.57 -26.68 -24.23
CA ASN A 35 14.09 -26.45 -25.59
C ASN A 35 13.84 -27.77 -26.34
N GLN A 36 14.67 -28.80 -26.13
CA GLN A 36 14.48 -30.13 -26.71
C GLN A 36 13.23 -30.81 -26.16
N SER A 37 12.98 -30.72 -24.85
CA SER A 37 11.78 -31.28 -24.21
C SER A 37 10.50 -30.61 -24.71
N ILE A 38 10.56 -29.29 -24.94
CA ILE A 38 9.48 -28.53 -25.59
C ILE A 38 9.28 -28.98 -27.04
N ALA A 39 10.35 -29.10 -27.83
CA ALA A 39 10.27 -29.52 -29.23
C ALA A 39 9.75 -30.97 -29.38
N THR A 40 9.99 -31.81 -28.38
CA THR A 40 9.50 -33.20 -28.32
C THR A 40 8.06 -33.29 -27.79
N GLY A 41 7.45 -32.17 -27.40
CA GLY A 41 6.08 -32.11 -26.84
C GLY A 41 5.96 -32.65 -25.42
N ASN A 42 7.07 -32.94 -24.73
CA ASN A 42 7.08 -33.45 -23.36
C ASN A 42 7.14 -32.30 -22.35
N TYR A 43 6.02 -31.61 -22.20
CA TYR A 43 5.93 -30.42 -21.35
C TYR A 43 6.17 -30.71 -19.87
N GLN A 44 5.82 -31.90 -19.36
CA GLN A 44 6.06 -32.27 -17.97
C GLN A 44 7.55 -32.37 -17.63
N ALA A 45 8.35 -32.95 -18.52
CA ALA A 45 9.81 -33.00 -18.34
C ALA A 45 10.42 -31.60 -18.39
N ALA A 46 10.00 -30.78 -19.36
CA ALA A 46 10.44 -29.39 -19.49
C ALA A 46 10.16 -28.58 -18.21
N VAL A 47 8.97 -28.74 -17.63
CA VAL A 47 8.57 -28.10 -16.37
C VAL A 47 9.49 -28.51 -15.21
N LYS A 48 9.76 -29.81 -15.05
CA LYS A 48 10.63 -30.30 -13.97
C LYS A 48 12.06 -29.80 -14.11
N ILE A 49 12.58 -29.73 -15.34
CA ILE A 49 13.93 -29.22 -15.64
C ILE A 49 14.01 -27.73 -15.30
N ALA A 50 13.06 -26.92 -15.77
CA ALA A 50 13.00 -25.49 -15.48
C ALA A 50 12.86 -25.22 -13.97
N ALA A 51 12.04 -25.99 -13.26
CA ALA A 51 11.84 -25.82 -11.83
C ALA A 51 13.00 -26.35 -10.97
N SER A 52 13.81 -27.27 -11.50
CA SER A 52 15.00 -27.80 -10.80
C SER A 52 16.24 -26.94 -10.99
N SER A 53 16.20 -25.94 -11.88
CA SER A 53 17.34 -25.10 -12.20
C SER A 53 17.03 -23.64 -11.88
N GLU A 54 17.64 -23.11 -10.82
CA GLU A 54 17.63 -21.67 -10.49
C GLU A 54 17.87 -20.74 -11.70
N PRO A 55 18.85 -21.00 -12.60
CA PRO A 55 19.12 -20.12 -13.73
C PRO A 55 18.06 -20.15 -14.84
N LEU A 56 17.19 -21.17 -14.89
CA LEU A 56 16.06 -21.21 -15.82
C LEU A 56 14.80 -20.54 -15.27
N ARG A 57 14.77 -20.11 -14.00
CA ARG A 57 13.65 -19.37 -13.40
C ARG A 57 13.63 -17.89 -13.83
N THR A 58 13.75 -17.67 -15.13
CA THR A 58 13.80 -16.36 -15.79
C THR A 58 12.49 -16.03 -16.48
N PRO A 59 12.19 -14.74 -16.69
CA PRO A 59 10.98 -14.32 -17.42
C PRO A 59 10.91 -14.90 -18.84
N ASP A 60 12.05 -15.14 -19.49
CA ASP A 60 12.12 -15.77 -20.81
C ASP A 60 11.57 -17.21 -20.82
N THR A 61 11.92 -18.01 -19.81
CA THR A 61 11.42 -19.39 -19.66
C THR A 61 9.91 -19.39 -19.40
N ILE A 62 9.42 -18.45 -18.58
CA ILE A 62 7.99 -18.26 -18.30
C ILE A 62 7.25 -17.87 -19.58
N ALA A 63 7.77 -16.92 -20.35
CA ALA A 63 7.20 -16.49 -21.63
C ALA A 63 7.15 -17.64 -22.63
N LYS A 64 8.21 -18.45 -22.71
CA LYS A 64 8.23 -19.67 -23.51
C LYS A 64 7.15 -20.64 -23.08
N LEU A 65 7.06 -20.99 -21.79
CA LEU A 65 6.01 -21.89 -21.25
C LEU A 65 4.59 -21.38 -21.49
N LYS A 66 4.39 -20.06 -21.47
CA LYS A 66 3.11 -19.40 -21.77
C LYS A 66 2.74 -19.45 -23.25
N SER A 67 3.73 -19.37 -24.13
CA SER A 67 3.53 -19.44 -25.59
C SER A 67 3.22 -20.85 -26.10
N LEU A 68 3.42 -21.88 -25.27
CA LEU A 68 3.18 -23.27 -25.68
C LEU A 68 1.69 -23.54 -25.87
N PRO A 69 1.31 -24.21 -26.97
CA PRO A 69 -0.09 -24.55 -27.23
C PRO A 69 -0.57 -25.56 -26.18
N THR A 70 -1.65 -25.22 -25.49
CA THR A 70 -2.38 -26.14 -24.60
C THR A 70 -3.10 -27.21 -25.41
N PRO A 71 -2.72 -28.49 -25.32
CA PRO A 71 -3.51 -29.57 -25.90
C PRO A 71 -4.85 -29.67 -25.16
N ALA A 72 -5.95 -29.83 -25.89
CA ALA A 72 -7.28 -29.95 -25.32
C ALA A 72 -7.34 -31.12 -24.31
N GLY A 73 -7.59 -30.81 -23.04
CA GLY A 73 -7.69 -31.78 -21.95
C GLY A 73 -6.52 -31.80 -20.96
N GLN A 74 -5.42 -31.08 -21.20
CA GLN A 74 -4.36 -30.90 -20.20
C GLN A 74 -4.34 -29.48 -19.62
N PRO A 75 -4.06 -29.32 -18.31
CA PRO A 75 -3.89 -28.00 -17.72
C PRO A 75 -2.68 -27.30 -18.35
N ALA A 76 -2.76 -25.97 -18.46
CA ALA A 76 -1.73 -25.17 -19.11
C ALA A 76 -0.33 -25.49 -18.58
N PRO A 77 0.69 -25.66 -19.45
CA PRO A 77 2.05 -25.98 -19.02
C PRO A 77 2.60 -25.00 -17.97
N ILE A 78 2.21 -23.73 -18.05
CA ILE A 78 2.54 -22.71 -17.06
C ILE A 78 1.93 -23.00 -15.67
N LEU A 79 0.69 -23.47 -15.60
CA LEU A 79 0.07 -23.84 -14.32
C LEU A 79 0.73 -25.09 -13.72
N GLN A 80 1.07 -26.08 -14.56
CA GLN A 80 1.81 -27.26 -14.10
C GLN A 80 3.18 -26.86 -13.54
N TYR A 81 3.86 -25.90 -14.18
CA TYR A 81 5.11 -25.32 -13.70
C TYR A 81 4.97 -24.65 -12.34
N LEU A 82 3.96 -23.80 -12.18
CA LEU A 82 3.72 -23.07 -10.93
C LEU A 82 3.34 -24.00 -9.77
N VAL A 83 2.49 -25.01 -10.01
CA VAL A 83 2.14 -26.01 -9.00
C VAL A 83 3.36 -26.82 -8.58
N TYR A 84 4.20 -27.23 -9.55
CA TYR A 84 5.41 -27.98 -9.25
C TYR A 84 6.44 -27.16 -8.44
N LEU A 85 6.53 -25.85 -8.70
CA LEU A 85 7.35 -24.93 -7.90
C LEU A 85 6.79 -24.70 -6.51
N LEU A 86 5.47 -24.53 -6.37
CA LEU A 86 4.79 -24.39 -5.07
C LEU A 86 4.99 -25.59 -4.15
N ASP A 87 5.13 -26.79 -4.71
CA ASP A 87 5.46 -28.01 -3.96
C ASP A 87 6.94 -28.07 -3.55
N ARG A 88 7.84 -27.39 -4.27
CA ARG A 88 9.29 -27.41 -4.02
C ARG A 88 9.80 -26.24 -3.18
N GLY A 89 9.16 -25.08 -3.22
CA GLY A 89 9.66 -23.90 -2.54
C GLY A 89 8.88 -22.62 -2.82
N SER A 90 9.56 -21.48 -2.70
CA SER A 90 9.01 -20.16 -2.94
C SER A 90 9.06 -19.77 -4.42
N LEU A 91 8.04 -19.04 -4.87
CA LEU A 91 7.93 -18.49 -6.22
C LEU A 91 8.66 -17.14 -6.32
N ASN A 92 9.18 -16.81 -7.50
CA ASN A 92 9.75 -15.48 -7.79
C ASN A 92 8.65 -14.44 -8.05
N LYS A 93 9.02 -13.15 -8.09
CA LYS A 93 8.11 -12.03 -8.44
C LYS A 93 7.23 -12.32 -9.66
N PHE A 94 7.83 -12.71 -10.78
CA PHE A 94 7.11 -12.93 -12.04
C PHE A 94 6.20 -14.17 -11.99
N GLU A 95 6.66 -15.25 -11.37
CA GLU A 95 5.91 -16.50 -11.23
C GLU A 95 4.69 -16.29 -10.33
N THR A 96 4.87 -15.52 -9.25
CA THR A 96 3.80 -15.10 -8.35
C THR A 96 2.73 -14.31 -9.10
N LEU A 97 3.11 -13.34 -9.94
CA LEU A 97 2.14 -12.56 -10.72
C LEU A 97 1.33 -13.42 -11.69
N GLU A 98 1.97 -14.35 -12.38
CA GLU A 98 1.27 -15.25 -13.33
C GLU A 98 0.34 -16.23 -12.62
N LEU A 99 0.66 -16.64 -11.38
CA LEU A 99 -0.24 -17.46 -10.56
C LEU A 99 -1.44 -16.64 -10.05
N VAL A 100 -1.20 -15.41 -9.58
CA VAL A 100 -2.22 -14.61 -8.91
C VAL A 100 -3.24 -14.01 -9.88
N ARG A 101 -2.85 -13.63 -11.11
CA ARG A 101 -3.78 -13.12 -12.13
C ARG A 101 -5.03 -14.01 -12.34
N PRO A 102 -4.91 -15.32 -12.65
CA PRO A 102 -6.08 -16.18 -12.81
C PRO A 102 -6.80 -16.46 -11.49
N LEU A 103 -6.09 -16.53 -10.36
CA LEU A 103 -6.72 -16.74 -9.05
C LEU A 103 -7.62 -15.57 -8.64
N VAL A 104 -7.17 -14.34 -8.86
CA VAL A 104 -7.95 -13.12 -8.61
C VAL A 104 -9.14 -13.03 -9.59
N ALA A 105 -8.93 -13.33 -10.88
CA ALA A 105 -10.02 -13.34 -11.86
C ALA A 105 -11.11 -14.39 -11.53
N GLN A 106 -10.72 -15.52 -10.94
CA GLN A 106 -11.65 -16.56 -10.46
C GLN A 106 -12.18 -16.29 -9.04
N ASN A 107 -11.82 -15.16 -8.43
CA ASN A 107 -12.16 -14.78 -7.06
C ASN A 107 -11.79 -15.83 -5.99
N ARG A 108 -10.70 -16.59 -6.21
CA ARG A 108 -10.19 -17.62 -5.29
C ARG A 108 -9.26 -17.02 -4.23
N ILE A 109 -9.80 -16.05 -3.48
CA ILE A 109 -9.01 -15.30 -2.50
C ILE A 109 -8.57 -16.16 -1.31
N GLU A 110 -9.35 -17.17 -0.91
CA GLU A 110 -8.98 -18.10 0.17
C GLU A 110 -7.71 -18.91 -0.13
N THR A 111 -7.54 -19.36 -1.38
CA THR A 111 -6.33 -20.07 -1.81
C THR A 111 -5.13 -19.13 -1.80
N LEU A 112 -5.34 -17.87 -2.20
CA LEU A 112 -4.30 -16.86 -2.18
C LEU A 112 -3.88 -16.51 -0.75
N GLU A 113 -4.82 -16.36 0.17
CA GLU A 113 -4.54 -16.16 1.60
C GLU A 113 -3.71 -17.29 2.18
N LYS A 114 -4.03 -18.54 1.82
CA LYS A 114 -3.26 -19.71 2.26
C LYS A 114 -1.82 -19.64 1.75
N TYR A 115 -1.61 -19.35 0.47
CA TYR A 115 -0.26 -19.24 -0.09
C TYR A 115 0.53 -18.06 0.48
N LEU A 116 -0.13 -16.95 0.79
CA LEU A 116 0.49 -15.79 1.45
C LEU A 116 0.87 -16.09 2.91
N LYS A 117 0.08 -16.89 3.62
CA LYS A 117 0.40 -17.35 4.99
C LYS A 117 1.53 -18.37 5.04
N GLU A 118 1.70 -19.15 3.98
CA GLU A 118 2.79 -20.13 3.85
C GLU A 118 4.12 -19.48 3.40
N ASP A 119 4.19 -18.14 3.26
CA ASP A 119 5.37 -17.38 2.76
C ASP A 119 5.94 -17.95 1.44
N LYS A 120 5.10 -18.61 0.62
CA LYS A 120 5.50 -19.24 -0.65
C LYS A 120 5.54 -18.27 -1.83
N LEU A 121 5.04 -17.06 -1.65
CA LEU A 121 4.88 -16.06 -2.69
C LEU A 121 5.84 -14.90 -2.46
N ASP A 122 6.40 -14.37 -3.54
CA ASP A 122 7.24 -13.18 -3.48
C ASP A 122 6.36 -11.93 -3.38
N TYR A 123 6.62 -11.10 -2.37
CA TYR A 123 5.86 -9.88 -2.14
C TYR A 123 6.37 -8.77 -3.06
N SER A 124 5.48 -8.28 -3.93
CA SER A 124 5.80 -7.15 -4.80
C SER A 124 4.69 -6.10 -4.83
N GLU A 125 5.03 -4.91 -5.31
CA GLU A 125 4.08 -3.82 -5.50
C GLU A 125 2.97 -4.20 -6.49
N GLU A 126 3.34 -4.79 -7.62
CA GLU A 126 2.41 -5.25 -8.66
C GLU A 126 1.44 -6.33 -8.14
N LEU A 127 1.91 -7.18 -7.22
CA LEU A 127 1.06 -8.18 -6.58
C LEU A 127 -0.04 -7.51 -5.75
N GLY A 128 0.33 -6.50 -4.96
CA GLY A 128 -0.62 -5.71 -4.18
C GLY A 128 -1.65 -5.02 -5.06
N ASP A 129 -1.23 -4.45 -6.20
CA ASP A 129 -2.12 -3.76 -7.13
C ASP A 129 -3.15 -4.72 -7.76
N LEU A 130 -2.74 -5.95 -8.07
CA LEU A 130 -3.64 -6.99 -8.59
C LEU A 130 -4.67 -7.46 -7.56
N ILE A 131 -4.29 -7.54 -6.29
CA ILE A 131 -5.16 -8.02 -5.21
C ILE A 131 -6.12 -6.93 -4.73
N LYS A 132 -5.69 -5.66 -4.78
CA LYS A 132 -6.46 -4.49 -4.32
C LYS A 132 -7.93 -4.46 -4.77
N PRO A 133 -8.28 -4.65 -6.06
CA PRO A 133 -9.69 -4.63 -6.49
C PRO A 133 -10.53 -5.78 -5.95
N ALA A 134 -9.91 -6.91 -5.55
CA ALA A 134 -10.64 -8.07 -5.04
C ALA A 134 -10.69 -8.10 -3.50
N ASN A 135 -9.59 -7.73 -2.83
CA ASN A 135 -9.47 -7.76 -1.37
C ASN A 135 -8.44 -6.73 -0.88
N THR A 136 -8.91 -5.57 -0.43
CA THR A 136 -8.08 -4.49 0.13
C THR A 136 -7.28 -4.90 1.37
N PRO A 137 -7.84 -5.59 2.39
CA PRO A 137 -7.04 -5.96 3.57
C PRO A 137 -5.92 -6.97 3.26
N LEU A 138 -6.11 -7.86 2.28
CA LEU A 138 -5.05 -8.76 1.84
C LEU A 138 -3.94 -8.00 1.09
N ALA A 139 -4.33 -7.05 0.23
CA ALA A 139 -3.38 -6.19 -0.48
C ALA A 139 -2.52 -5.37 0.50
N LEU A 140 -3.11 -4.90 1.61
CA LEU A 140 -2.38 -4.22 2.68
C LEU A 140 -1.26 -5.09 3.26
N ALA A 141 -1.54 -6.36 3.57
CA ALA A 141 -0.54 -7.29 4.09
C ALA A 141 0.60 -7.52 3.09
N VAL A 142 0.27 -7.59 1.79
CA VAL A 142 1.27 -7.67 0.72
C VAL A 142 2.13 -6.41 0.67
N TYR A 143 1.54 -5.21 0.65
CA TYR A 143 2.32 -3.96 0.60
C TYR A 143 3.24 -3.78 1.82
N TYR A 144 2.77 -4.19 2.99
CA TYR A 144 3.56 -4.16 4.23
C TYR A 144 4.82 -5.03 4.10
N LYS A 145 4.68 -6.24 3.54
CA LYS A 145 5.80 -7.15 3.29
C LYS A 145 6.69 -6.70 2.14
N SER A 146 6.13 -6.06 1.11
CA SER A 146 6.85 -5.50 -0.04
C SER A 146 7.64 -4.22 0.27
N ASN A 147 7.56 -3.70 1.50
CA ASN A 147 8.24 -2.48 1.95
C ASN A 147 7.93 -1.23 1.08
N VAL A 148 6.68 -1.06 0.65
CA VAL A 148 6.23 0.10 -0.15
C VAL A 148 5.34 1.01 0.71
N PRO A 149 5.92 1.93 1.51
CA PRO A 149 5.18 2.63 2.55
C PRO A 149 4.09 3.57 1.99
N ALA A 150 4.30 4.18 0.82
CA ALA A 150 3.31 5.04 0.17
C ALA A 150 1.97 4.32 -0.06
N LYS A 151 2.02 3.10 -0.60
CA LYS A 151 0.81 2.29 -0.88
C LYS A 151 0.22 1.68 0.37
N VAL A 152 1.04 1.31 1.36
CA VAL A 152 0.55 0.87 2.68
C VAL A 152 -0.32 1.95 3.32
N VAL A 153 0.17 3.19 3.36
CA VAL A 153 -0.58 4.31 3.95
C VAL A 153 -1.86 4.58 3.19
N GLN A 154 -1.83 4.56 1.86
CA GLN A 154 -3.04 4.71 1.05
C GLN A 154 -4.06 3.59 1.32
N CYS A 155 -3.62 2.32 1.38
CA CYS A 155 -4.52 1.21 1.70
C CYS A 155 -5.05 1.26 3.13
N LEU A 156 -4.22 1.62 4.12
CA LEU A 156 -4.68 1.84 5.50
C LEU A 156 -5.76 2.93 5.55
N ALA A 157 -5.57 4.00 4.78
CA ALA A 157 -6.54 5.08 4.70
C ALA A 157 -7.87 4.64 4.05
N GLU A 158 -7.81 3.82 2.99
CA GLU A 158 -9.00 3.25 2.34
C GLU A 158 -9.74 2.24 3.23
N VAL A 159 -9.02 1.41 4.00
CA VAL A 159 -9.60 0.44 4.94
C VAL A 159 -10.14 1.13 6.21
N GLY A 160 -9.69 2.36 6.48
CA GLY A 160 -10.14 3.15 7.61
C GLY A 160 -9.44 2.85 8.95
N GLN A 161 -8.24 2.25 8.90
CA GLN A 161 -7.41 1.90 10.07
C GLN A 161 -6.33 2.98 10.31
N PHE A 162 -6.77 4.14 10.76
CA PHE A 162 -5.92 5.34 10.93
C PHE A 162 -4.95 5.25 12.09
N ASP A 163 -5.37 4.60 13.18
CA ASP A 163 -4.56 4.43 14.39
C ASP A 163 -3.24 3.70 14.13
N LYS A 164 -3.14 2.98 13.00
CA LYS A 164 -1.95 2.23 12.59
C LYS A 164 -1.06 2.98 11.59
N ILE A 165 -1.54 4.07 10.99
CA ILE A 165 -0.78 4.83 9.99
C ILE A 165 0.43 5.51 10.65
N LEU A 166 0.23 6.23 11.75
CA LEU A 166 1.32 6.92 12.44
C LEU A 166 2.37 5.96 12.99
N PRO A 167 2.02 4.89 13.74
CA PRO A 167 3.01 3.90 14.19
C PRO A 167 3.80 3.27 13.04
N PHE A 168 3.17 3.04 11.88
CA PHE A 168 3.85 2.51 10.71
C PHE A 168 4.82 3.52 10.09
N CYS A 169 4.41 4.78 9.96
CA CYS A 169 5.27 5.86 9.46
C CYS A 169 6.51 6.03 10.36
N ASP A 170 6.32 5.99 11.69
CA ASP A 170 7.39 6.06 12.67
C ASP A 170 8.34 4.85 12.59
N GLN A 171 7.80 3.63 12.43
CA GLN A 171 8.61 2.41 12.29
C GLN A 171 9.50 2.42 11.05
N VAL A 172 8.98 2.91 9.93
CA VAL A 172 9.68 2.92 8.64
C VAL A 172 10.45 4.23 8.42
N ASN A 173 10.36 5.19 9.35
CA ASN A 173 10.86 6.57 9.19
C ASN A 173 10.40 7.19 7.85
N TYR A 174 9.15 6.93 7.48
CA TYR A 174 8.56 7.44 6.24
C TYR A 174 7.68 8.64 6.56
N HIS A 175 7.99 9.79 5.97
CA HIS A 175 7.19 11.01 6.11
C HIS A 175 6.35 11.22 4.84
N PRO A 176 5.10 10.74 4.81
CA PRO A 176 4.20 11.03 3.70
C PRO A 176 3.78 12.50 3.71
N ASN A 177 3.27 12.96 2.57
CA ASN A 177 2.59 14.25 2.51
C ASN A 177 1.22 14.14 3.22
N PHE A 178 1.21 14.46 4.51
CA PHE A 178 0.02 14.40 5.37
C PHE A 178 -1.12 15.29 4.86
N THR A 179 -0.81 16.41 4.21
CA THR A 179 -1.79 17.32 3.61
C THR A 179 -2.64 16.61 2.55
N VAL A 180 -1.99 15.87 1.64
CA VAL A 180 -2.67 15.09 0.59
C VAL A 180 -3.46 13.94 1.20
N LEU A 181 -2.94 13.30 2.25
CA LEU A 181 -3.65 12.24 2.96
C LEU A 181 -4.94 12.78 3.61
N ILE A 182 -4.89 13.91 4.30
CA ILE A 182 -6.05 14.55 4.92
C ILE A 182 -7.09 14.97 3.86
N GLN A 183 -6.65 15.51 2.72
CA GLN A 183 -7.57 15.85 1.62
C GLN A 183 -8.30 14.62 1.06
N ASN A 184 -7.57 13.53 0.84
CA ASN A 184 -8.17 12.27 0.40
C ASN A 184 -9.12 11.72 1.46
N LEU A 185 -8.76 11.87 2.74
CA LEU A 185 -9.54 11.40 3.87
C LEU A 185 -10.86 12.12 4.04
N LEU A 186 -10.84 13.45 3.92
CA LEU A 186 -12.05 14.27 4.01
C LEU A 186 -13.14 13.83 3.05
N ARG A 187 -12.76 13.34 1.85
CA ARG A 187 -13.71 12.81 0.86
C ARG A 187 -14.37 11.50 1.26
N VAL A 188 -13.68 10.69 2.07
CA VAL A 188 -14.16 9.37 2.50
C VAL A 188 -14.88 9.48 3.85
N ASN A 189 -14.24 10.11 4.83
CA ASN A 189 -14.76 10.29 6.17
C ASN A 189 -14.16 11.54 6.84
N PRO A 190 -14.93 12.63 7.00
CA PRO A 190 -14.42 13.88 7.56
C PRO A 190 -14.12 13.80 9.06
N ASP A 191 -14.88 13.00 9.82
CA ASP A 191 -14.71 12.90 11.28
C ASP A 191 -13.37 12.21 11.60
N LYS A 192 -13.09 11.10 10.92
CA LYS A 192 -11.81 10.39 11.06
C LYS A 192 -10.63 11.21 10.54
N ALA A 193 -10.85 12.08 9.54
CA ALA A 193 -9.82 12.99 9.07
C ALA A 193 -9.43 14.00 10.15
N ALA A 194 -10.39 14.50 10.93
CA ALA A 194 -10.12 15.40 12.06
C ALA A 194 -9.36 14.69 13.17
N GLU A 195 -9.78 13.49 13.57
CA GLU A 195 -9.06 12.67 14.56
C GLU A 195 -7.60 12.42 14.14
N PHE A 196 -7.38 12.04 12.88
CA PHE A 196 -6.05 11.83 12.33
C PHE A 196 -5.21 13.12 12.32
N ALA A 197 -5.81 14.26 11.95
CA ALA A 197 -5.13 15.56 11.98
C ALA A 197 -4.74 15.95 13.43
N THR A 198 -5.61 15.70 14.42
CA THR A 198 -5.31 15.95 15.83
C THR A 198 -4.20 15.04 16.36
N GLN A 199 -4.18 13.76 15.97
CA GLN A 199 -3.08 12.85 16.30
C GLN A 199 -1.75 13.30 15.69
N LEU A 200 -1.78 13.82 14.46
CA LEU A 200 -0.61 14.38 13.78
C LEU A 200 0.01 15.57 14.51
N LEU A 201 -0.80 16.45 15.12
CA LEU A 201 -0.29 17.56 15.93
C LEU A 201 0.62 17.10 17.08
N SER A 202 0.34 15.92 17.64
CA SER A 202 1.11 15.37 18.76
C SER A 202 2.38 14.65 18.30
N SER A 203 2.35 14.07 17.10
CA SER A 203 3.46 13.27 16.54
C SER A 203 4.45 14.13 15.73
N GLN A 204 3.99 15.18 15.06
CA GLN A 204 4.76 15.98 14.11
C GLN A 204 4.70 17.48 14.46
N PRO A 205 5.72 18.04 15.10
CA PRO A 205 5.75 19.47 15.47
C PRO A 205 5.86 20.41 14.26
N ASP A 206 6.33 19.90 13.11
CA ASP A 206 6.50 20.68 11.87
C ASP A 206 5.21 20.75 11.03
N LEU A 207 4.09 20.22 11.53
CA LEU A 207 2.82 20.24 10.82
C LEU A 207 2.32 21.67 10.65
N ASN A 208 2.07 22.08 9.40
CA ASN A 208 1.47 23.38 9.11
C ASN A 208 -0.03 23.37 9.44
N VAL A 209 -0.35 23.77 10.68
CA VAL A 209 -1.72 23.86 11.21
C VAL A 209 -2.63 24.70 10.32
N GLN A 210 -2.12 25.82 9.79
CA GLN A 210 -2.88 26.71 8.93
C GLN A 210 -3.34 25.99 7.65
N GLN A 211 -2.42 25.31 6.97
CA GLN A 211 -2.73 24.59 5.74
C GLN A 211 -3.75 23.46 5.97
N VAL A 212 -3.61 22.72 7.08
CA VAL A 212 -4.54 21.65 7.44
C VAL A 212 -5.92 22.23 7.75
N ALA A 213 -6.01 23.29 8.55
CA ALA A 213 -7.26 23.96 8.86
C ALA A 213 -7.95 24.50 7.59
N ASP A 214 -7.21 25.16 6.70
CA ASP A 214 -7.76 25.67 5.44
C ASP A 214 -8.36 24.56 4.56
N ILE A 215 -7.83 23.34 4.63
CA ILE A 215 -8.37 22.18 3.89
C ILE A 215 -9.75 21.75 4.42
N PHE A 216 -9.95 21.74 5.74
CA PHE A 216 -11.26 21.46 6.34
C PHE A 216 -12.24 22.59 6.01
N LEU A 217 -11.82 23.83 6.22
CA LEU A 217 -12.66 25.01 6.10
C LEU A 217 -13.07 25.30 4.65
N SER A 218 -12.16 25.14 3.68
CA SER A 218 -12.45 25.33 2.24
C SER A 218 -13.46 24.32 1.67
N GLN A 219 -13.56 23.14 2.28
CA GLN A 219 -14.51 22.10 1.88
C GLN A 219 -15.83 22.14 2.67
N ASN A 220 -16.06 23.20 3.47
CA ASN A 220 -17.22 23.38 4.36
C ASN A 220 -17.31 22.37 5.52
N TYR A 221 -16.22 21.69 5.89
CA TYR A 221 -16.16 20.85 7.09
C TYR A 221 -15.86 21.70 8.34
N ILE A 222 -16.78 22.62 8.65
CA ILE A 222 -16.58 23.65 9.67
C ILE A 222 -16.45 23.05 11.06
N GLN A 223 -17.29 22.07 11.42
CA GLN A 223 -17.26 21.46 12.76
C GLN A 223 -15.94 20.71 13.01
N GLN A 224 -15.50 19.92 12.03
CA GLN A 224 -14.26 19.15 12.08
C GLN A 224 -13.04 20.06 12.10
N GLY A 225 -13.02 21.10 11.26
CA GLY A 225 -11.96 22.11 11.26
C GLY A 225 -11.89 22.90 12.57
N THR A 226 -13.04 23.25 13.14
CA THR A 226 -13.13 23.90 14.46
C THR A 226 -12.58 23.00 15.56
N ALA A 227 -12.98 21.72 15.62
CA ALA A 227 -12.46 20.78 16.61
C ALA A 227 -10.93 20.64 16.53
N PHE A 228 -10.40 20.45 15.30
CA PHE A 228 -8.96 20.40 15.06
C PHE A 228 -8.23 21.68 15.52
N LEU A 229 -8.76 22.85 15.17
CA LEU A 229 -8.17 24.14 15.57
C LEU A 229 -8.23 24.37 17.08
N LEU A 230 -9.29 23.93 17.76
CA LEU A 230 -9.38 24.02 19.23
C LEU A 230 -8.26 23.21 19.90
N ASP A 231 -7.98 22.00 19.41
CA ASP A 231 -6.87 21.18 19.91
C ASP A 231 -5.50 21.76 19.55
N ALA A 232 -5.35 22.33 18.35
CA ALA A 232 -4.09 22.93 17.90
C ALA A 232 -3.74 24.22 18.63
N LEU A 233 -4.74 25.04 18.95
CA LEU A 233 -4.58 26.37 19.55
C LEU A 233 -4.68 26.37 21.08
N LYS A 234 -4.80 25.20 21.72
CA LYS A 234 -4.98 25.06 23.18
C LYS A 234 -3.90 25.72 24.03
N GLU A 235 -2.72 26.00 23.47
CA GLU A 235 -1.61 26.66 24.16
C GLU A 235 -1.71 28.21 24.12
N ASP A 236 -2.74 28.77 23.47
CA ASP A 236 -3.01 30.21 23.34
C ASP A 236 -1.75 31.03 23.00
N LYS A 237 -0.98 30.58 22.01
CA LYS A 237 0.27 31.23 21.63
C LYS A 237 -0.02 32.51 20.84
N PRO A 238 0.71 33.62 21.09
CA PRO A 238 0.55 34.86 20.33
C PRO A 238 0.92 34.71 18.85
N ALA A 239 1.79 33.74 18.52
CA ALA A 239 2.16 33.42 17.14
C ALA A 239 0.99 32.91 16.30
N ASP A 240 -0.04 32.34 16.95
CA ASP A 240 -1.20 31.76 16.29
C ASP A 240 -2.43 32.68 16.34
N GLY A 241 -2.26 33.96 16.69
CA GLY A 241 -3.37 34.92 16.82
C GLY A 241 -4.18 35.10 15.54
N HIS A 242 -3.55 34.94 14.36
CA HIS A 242 -4.28 34.93 13.08
C HIS A 242 -5.17 33.70 12.93
N LEU A 243 -4.74 32.52 13.39
CA LEU A 243 -5.53 31.30 13.38
C LEU A 243 -6.70 31.37 14.38
N GLN A 244 -6.48 31.96 15.55
CA GLN A 244 -7.55 32.23 16.52
C GLN A 244 -8.62 33.16 15.93
N THR A 245 -8.19 34.24 15.28
CA THR A 245 -9.09 35.16 14.56
C THR A 245 -9.88 34.39 13.51
N ARG A 246 -9.19 33.62 12.67
CA ARG A 246 -9.81 32.84 11.59
C ARG A 246 -10.84 31.83 12.11
N LEU A 247 -10.51 31.13 13.19
CA LEU A 247 -11.41 30.19 13.86
C LEU A 247 -12.72 30.87 14.27
N LEU A 248 -12.61 32.03 14.92
CA LEU A 248 -13.76 32.80 15.38
C LEU A 248 -14.56 33.39 14.21
N GLU A 249 -13.90 33.91 13.17
CA GLU A 249 -14.56 34.42 11.97
C GLU A 249 -15.47 33.37 11.35
N VAL A 250 -14.94 32.18 11.11
CA VAL A 250 -15.68 31.10 10.47
C VAL A 250 -16.84 30.65 11.35
N ASN A 251 -16.62 30.45 12.64
CA ASN A 251 -17.70 30.04 13.54
C ASN A 251 -18.76 31.13 13.70
N LEU A 252 -18.41 32.42 13.74
CA LEU A 252 -19.41 33.50 13.81
C LEU A 252 -20.29 33.57 12.56
N LEU A 253 -19.77 33.18 11.40
CA LEU A 253 -20.53 33.16 10.15
C LEU A 253 -21.41 31.91 10.02
N HIS A 254 -20.91 30.74 10.43
CA HIS A 254 -21.56 29.45 10.14
C HIS A 254 -22.19 28.78 11.37
N ALA A 255 -21.65 29.01 12.57
CA ALA A 255 -22.08 28.39 13.83
C ALA A 255 -21.94 29.35 15.02
N PRO A 256 -22.74 30.44 15.10
CA PRO A 256 -22.58 31.49 16.12
C PRO A 256 -22.59 30.98 17.57
N GLN A 257 -23.33 29.91 17.85
CA GLN A 257 -23.39 29.28 19.17
C GLN A 257 -22.05 28.70 19.61
N VAL A 258 -21.29 28.12 18.67
CA VAL A 258 -19.95 27.58 18.96
C VAL A 258 -18.98 28.73 19.21
N ALA A 259 -19.05 29.80 18.41
CA ALA A 259 -18.25 31.00 18.65
C ALA A 259 -18.55 31.64 20.02
N ASP A 260 -19.82 31.75 20.40
CA ASP A 260 -20.21 32.27 21.72
C ASP A 260 -19.66 31.41 22.87
N ALA A 261 -19.70 30.07 22.73
CA ALA A 261 -19.08 29.17 23.72
C ALA A 261 -17.57 29.35 23.80
N ILE A 262 -16.88 29.52 22.66
CA ILE A 262 -15.43 29.76 22.61
C ILE A 262 -15.06 31.06 23.32
N LEU A 263 -15.77 32.14 23.00
CA LEU A 263 -15.56 33.45 23.61
C LEU A 263 -15.92 33.45 25.10
N GLY A 264 -17.03 32.82 25.47
CA GLY A 264 -17.51 32.73 26.85
C GLY A 264 -16.59 31.94 27.78
N ASN A 265 -15.89 30.93 27.25
CA ASN A 265 -14.90 30.18 28.00
C ASN A 265 -13.52 30.85 28.04
N ALA A 266 -13.36 32.02 27.41
CA ALA A 266 -12.09 32.75 27.31
C ALA A 266 -10.92 31.86 26.84
N MET A 267 -11.17 30.98 25.86
CA MET A 267 -10.17 29.99 25.42
C MET A 267 -8.99 30.60 24.67
N PHE A 268 -9.12 31.84 24.17
CA PHE A 268 -8.12 32.52 23.35
C PHE A 268 -7.98 33.98 23.75
N SER A 269 -6.79 34.56 23.59
CA SER A 269 -6.49 35.94 24.01
C SER A 269 -5.89 36.82 22.90
N HIS A 270 -5.40 36.23 21.81
CA HIS A 270 -4.54 36.91 20.84
C HIS A 270 -5.19 37.18 19.47
N TYR A 271 -6.51 36.98 19.33
CA TYR A 271 -7.25 37.30 18.11
C TYR A 271 -7.54 38.80 17.93
N ASP A 272 -7.87 39.19 16.70
CA ASP A 272 -8.22 40.56 16.32
C ASP A 272 -9.60 40.96 16.86
N LYS A 273 -9.61 41.51 18.08
CA LYS A 273 -10.82 41.95 18.80
C LYS A 273 -11.70 42.90 17.98
N PRO A 274 -11.18 43.97 17.34
CA PRO A 274 -11.99 44.84 16.46
C PRO A 274 -12.77 44.10 15.37
N THR A 275 -12.15 43.10 14.74
CA THR A 275 -12.78 42.32 13.67
C THR A 275 -13.84 41.38 14.24
N ILE A 276 -13.52 40.68 15.33
CA ILE A 276 -14.46 39.76 16.00
C ILE A 276 -15.67 40.50 16.58
N ALA A 277 -15.49 41.66 17.21
CA ALA A 277 -16.59 42.45 17.75
C ALA A 277 -17.65 42.79 16.68
N LYS A 278 -17.21 43.25 15.50
CA LYS A 278 -18.11 43.54 14.36
C LYS A 278 -18.84 42.29 13.85
N LEU A 279 -18.19 41.13 13.89
CA LEU A 279 -18.81 39.87 13.49
C LEU A 279 -19.79 39.35 14.54
N CYS A 280 -19.52 39.54 15.83
CA CYS A 280 -20.46 39.26 16.91
C CYS A 280 -21.74 40.10 16.77
N GLU A 281 -21.64 41.39 16.47
CA GLU A 281 -22.82 42.24 16.20
C GLU A 281 -23.65 41.69 15.03
N LYS A 282 -23.00 41.33 13.92
CA LYS A 282 -23.66 40.76 12.74
C LYS A 282 -24.31 39.40 13.01
N ALA A 283 -23.72 38.60 13.90
CA ALA A 283 -24.23 37.30 14.30
C ALA A 283 -25.36 37.40 15.37
N GLY A 284 -25.72 38.61 15.82
CA GLY A 284 -26.74 38.83 16.85
C GLY A 284 -26.25 38.65 18.29
N LEU A 285 -24.93 38.49 18.49
CA LEU A 285 -24.29 38.35 19.79
C LEU A 285 -23.86 39.72 20.35
N PHE A 286 -24.83 40.62 20.50
CA PHE A 286 -24.58 42.01 20.92
C PHE A 286 -23.91 42.11 22.29
N GLN A 287 -24.26 41.22 23.22
CA GLN A 287 -23.66 41.20 24.56
C GLN A 287 -22.16 40.90 24.50
N ARG A 288 -21.74 39.98 23.63
CA ARG A 288 -20.31 39.68 23.40
C ARG A 288 -19.59 40.82 22.70
N ALA A 289 -20.24 41.48 21.73
CA ALA A 289 -19.64 42.63 21.05
C ALA A 289 -19.26 43.77 22.02
N LEU A 290 -20.00 43.93 23.13
CA LEU A 290 -19.76 44.93 24.16
C LEU A 290 -18.66 44.54 25.17
N GLU A 291 -18.25 43.27 25.20
CA GLU A 291 -17.19 42.77 26.10
C GLU A 291 -15.78 43.05 25.56
N PHE A 292 -15.68 43.55 24.32
CA PHE A 292 -14.42 43.79 23.60
C PHE A 292 -13.87 45.21 23.72
#